data_AF-A0A527ZGX4-F1
#
_entry.id   AF-A0A527ZGX4-F1
#
_cell.length_a   1.000
_cell.length_b   1.000
_cell.length_c   1.000
_cell.angle_alpha   90.00
_cell.angle_beta   90.00
_cell.angle_gamma   90.00
#
_symmetry.space_group_name_H-M   'P 1'
#
loop_
_entity.id
_entity.type
_entity.pdbx_description
1 polymer ?
#
loop_
_entity_poly.entity_id
_entity_poly.type
_entity_poly.pdbx_seq_one_letter_code
_entity_poly.pdbx_strand_id
1 'polypeptide(L)'
;PKPLSVGEAVSRVVRARAINPRFIAGQMRHGPRGASEFAETVDRLVGFAETTHAIAGTLIEAVHDAYLGDAEVRAFILRENPAAAKIIAERFLSARRRGLWHPLRNSVDDDLAALIAEAQGVAA
;
A
#
# COMPACT_ATOMS: atom_id res chain seq x y z
N PRO A 1 10.21 -22.91 18.52
CA PRO A 1 9.65 -22.04 17.45
C PRO A 1 9.85 -22.68 16.06
N LYS A 2 8.80 -22.78 15.22
CA LYS A 2 8.93 -23.34 13.86
C LYS A 2 9.36 -22.24 12.88
N PRO A 3 10.45 -22.41 12.10
CA PRO A 3 10.83 -21.43 11.09
C PRO A 3 9.77 -21.36 9.99
N LEU A 4 9.55 -20.15 9.46
CA LEU A 4 8.61 -19.87 8.37
C LEU A 4 9.39 -19.45 7.13
N SER A 5 8.86 -19.75 5.95
CA SER A 5 9.33 -19.11 4.73
C SER A 5 9.03 -17.60 4.75
N VAL A 6 9.76 -16.84 3.95
CA VAL A 6 9.54 -15.37 3.83
C VAL A 6 8.10 -15.08 3.38
N GLY A 7 7.59 -15.80 2.40
CA GLY A 7 6.21 -15.63 1.91
C GLY A 7 5.17 -15.86 3.02
N GLU A 8 5.34 -16.91 3.84
CA GLU A 8 4.44 -17.17 4.98
C GLU A 8 4.55 -16.09 6.05
N ALA A 9 5.76 -15.65 6.38
CA ALA A 9 5.99 -14.62 7.38
C ALA A 9 5.37 -13.28 6.94
N VAL A 10 5.60 -12.86 5.70
CA VAL A 10 5.02 -11.63 5.13
C VAL A 10 3.51 -11.73 5.06
N SER A 11 2.95 -12.85 4.57
CA SER A 11 1.50 -13.07 4.50
C SER A 11 0.83 -12.94 5.89
N ARG A 12 1.45 -13.50 6.93
CA ARG A 12 0.96 -13.36 8.31
C ARG A 12 0.98 -11.91 8.78
N VAL A 13 2.07 -11.18 8.55
CA VAL A 13 2.18 -9.77 8.96
C VAL A 13 1.17 -8.90 8.21
N VAL A 14 0.99 -9.12 6.90
CA VAL A 14 0.00 -8.39 6.11
C VAL A 14 -1.38 -8.60 6.69
N ARG A 15 -1.82 -9.85 6.88
CA ARG A 15 -3.16 -10.19 7.39
C ARG A 15 -3.38 -9.76 8.83
N ALA A 16 -2.40 -9.97 9.71
CA ALA A 16 -2.54 -9.68 11.14
C ALA A 16 -2.44 -8.18 11.46
N ARG A 17 -1.69 -7.42 10.66
CA ARG A 17 -1.40 -6.00 10.92
C ARG A 17 -1.79 -5.10 9.76
N ALA A 18 -1.15 -5.20 8.60
CA ALA A 18 -1.26 -4.19 7.54
C ALA A 18 -2.70 -3.92 7.11
N ILE A 19 -3.46 -4.98 6.82
CA ILE A 19 -4.87 -4.87 6.38
C ILE A 19 -5.88 -5.00 7.53
N ASN A 20 -5.41 -5.01 8.79
CA ASN A 20 -6.30 -5.15 9.94
C ASN A 20 -7.02 -3.83 10.20
N PRO A 21 -8.37 -3.78 10.20
CA PRO A 21 -9.11 -2.54 10.41
C PRO A 21 -8.75 -1.81 11.72
N ARG A 22 -8.45 -2.56 12.80
CA ARG A 22 -8.06 -1.97 14.09
C ARG A 22 -6.69 -1.29 14.02
N PHE A 23 -5.78 -1.85 13.22
CA PHE A 23 -4.47 -1.24 12.99
C PHE A 23 -4.61 0.01 12.13
N ILE A 24 -5.34 -0.08 11.02
CA ILE A 24 -5.61 1.06 10.11
C ILE A 24 -6.23 2.23 10.88
N ALA A 25 -7.32 1.98 11.62
CA ALA A 25 -7.95 2.98 12.46
C ALA A 25 -7.02 3.51 13.56
N GLY A 26 -6.07 2.69 14.02
CA GLY A 26 -4.99 3.08 14.92
C GLY A 26 -4.08 4.12 14.30
N GLN A 27 -3.52 3.82 13.14
CA GLN A 27 -2.64 4.70 12.39
C GLN A 27 -3.34 6.01 12.03
N MET A 28 -4.62 5.97 11.66
CA MET A 28 -5.39 7.16 11.32
C MET A 28 -5.54 8.18 12.47
N ARG A 29 -5.31 7.79 13.72
CA ARG A 29 -5.27 8.72 14.87
C ARG A 29 -3.94 9.47 15.02
N HIS A 30 -2.94 9.16 14.20
CA HIS A 30 -1.60 9.75 14.27
C HIS A 30 -1.28 10.69 13.10
N GLY A 31 -2.30 11.20 12.39
CA GLY A 31 -2.18 12.25 11.38
C GLY A 31 -1.09 11.94 10.33
N PRO A 32 -0.16 12.88 10.06
CA PRO A 32 0.88 12.69 9.04
C PRO A 32 1.79 11.48 9.31
N ARG A 33 2.11 11.17 10.58
CA ARG A 33 2.92 9.99 10.91
C ARG A 33 2.16 8.70 10.61
N GLY A 34 0.86 8.68 10.88
CA GLY A 34 -0.02 7.58 10.50
C GLY A 34 0.01 7.30 9.00
N ALA A 35 -0.10 8.35 8.19
CA ALA A 35 -0.01 8.26 6.74
C ALA A 35 1.36 7.78 6.25
N SER A 36 2.46 8.25 6.87
CA SER A 36 3.81 7.75 6.54
C SER A 36 3.96 6.25 6.78
N GLU A 37 3.37 5.70 7.84
CA GLU A 37 3.43 4.27 8.14
C GLU A 37 2.74 3.41 7.07
N PHE A 38 1.67 3.92 6.44
CA PHE A 38 1.06 3.26 5.30
C PHE A 38 2.01 3.21 4.10
N ALA A 39 2.68 4.33 3.79
CA ALA A 39 3.68 4.38 2.73
C ALA A 39 4.86 3.45 2.99
N GLU A 40 5.41 3.45 4.21
CA GLU A 40 6.50 2.55 4.55
C GLU A 40 6.08 1.06 4.51
N THR A 41 4.81 0.77 4.82
CA THR A 41 4.28 -0.61 4.72
C THR A 41 4.22 -1.08 3.26
N VAL A 42 3.70 -0.24 2.36
CA VAL A 42 3.62 -0.54 0.93
C VAL A 42 5.02 -0.67 0.33
N ASP A 43 5.93 0.26 0.66
CA ASP A 43 7.30 0.25 0.15
C ASP A 43 8.03 -1.04 0.52
N ARG A 44 7.94 -1.46 1.79
CA ARG A 44 8.55 -2.71 2.26
C ARG A 44 7.93 -3.94 1.60
N LEU A 45 6.61 -3.98 1.47
CA LEU A 45 5.93 -5.11 0.81
C LEU A 45 6.38 -5.27 -0.64
N VAL A 46 6.38 -4.18 -1.40
CA VAL A 46 6.82 -4.19 -2.80
C VAL A 46 8.32 -4.48 -2.88
N GLY A 47 9.14 -3.95 -1.98
CA GLY A 47 10.57 -4.27 -1.91
C GLY A 47 10.85 -5.75 -1.65
N PHE A 48 10.08 -6.40 -0.78
CA PHE A 48 10.16 -7.86 -0.59
C PHE A 48 9.75 -8.61 -1.86
N ALA A 49 8.70 -8.17 -2.55
CA ALA A 49 8.28 -8.78 -3.80
C ALA A 49 9.36 -8.65 -4.90
N GLU A 50 9.96 -7.47 -5.02
CA GLU A 50 11.01 -7.13 -5.98
C GLU A 50 12.31 -7.93 -5.78
N THR A 51 12.64 -8.29 -4.54
CA THR A 51 13.91 -8.95 -4.19
C THR A 51 13.81 -10.46 -4.05
N THR A 52 12.67 -10.97 -3.57
CA THR A 52 12.52 -12.39 -3.23
C THR A 52 11.70 -13.18 -4.25
N HIS A 53 10.84 -12.53 -5.03
CA HIS A 53 9.87 -13.18 -5.93
C HIS A 53 8.94 -14.21 -5.22
N ALA A 54 8.94 -14.23 -3.88
CA ALA A 54 8.17 -15.17 -3.07
C ALA A 54 6.85 -14.57 -2.53
N ILE A 55 6.60 -13.30 -2.84
CA ILE A 55 5.43 -12.55 -2.37
C ILE A 55 4.33 -12.68 -3.42
N ALA A 56 3.18 -13.21 -3.01
CA ALA A 56 2.03 -13.34 -3.89
C ALA A 56 1.43 -11.95 -4.21
N GLY A 57 1.11 -11.71 -5.48
CA GLY A 57 0.44 -10.48 -5.92
C GLY A 57 -0.90 -10.22 -5.22
N THR A 58 -1.57 -11.26 -4.72
CA THR A 58 -2.79 -11.12 -3.92
C THR A 58 -2.57 -10.41 -2.58
N LEU A 59 -1.35 -10.40 -2.03
CA LEU A 59 -1.01 -9.59 -0.86
C LEU A 59 -0.88 -8.10 -1.22
N ILE A 60 -0.37 -7.80 -2.42
CA ILE A 60 -0.28 -6.42 -2.93
C ILE A 60 -1.69 -5.89 -3.20
N GLU A 61 -2.55 -6.70 -3.83
CA GLU A 61 -3.98 -6.39 -4.02
C GLU A 61 -4.66 -6.09 -2.68
N ALA A 62 -4.49 -6.95 -1.67
CA ALA A 62 -5.14 -6.77 -0.38
C ALA A 62 -4.73 -5.46 0.33
N VAL A 63 -3.46 -5.06 0.20
CA VAL A 63 -2.98 -3.79 0.77
C VAL A 63 -3.47 -2.60 -0.06
N HIS A 64 -3.51 -2.72 -1.39
CA HIS A 64 -4.11 -1.71 -2.26
C HIS A 64 -5.58 -1.46 -1.88
N ASP A 65 -6.37 -2.52 -1.79
CA ASP A 65 -7.80 -2.42 -1.44
C ASP A 65 -8.01 -1.79 -0.06
N ALA A 66 -7.21 -2.18 0.93
CA ALA A 66 -7.33 -1.65 2.28
C ALA A 66 -6.95 -0.16 2.40
N TYR A 67 -6.03 0.33 1.57
CA TYR A 67 -5.48 1.69 1.70
C TYR A 67 -6.04 2.68 0.69
N LEU A 68 -6.24 2.24 -0.56
CA LEU A 68 -6.70 3.08 -1.67
C LEU A 68 -8.09 2.68 -2.17
N GLY A 69 -8.49 1.42 -2.01
CA GLY A 69 -9.84 0.96 -2.30
C GLY A 69 -10.89 1.42 -1.29
N ASP A 70 -10.48 1.66 -0.04
CA ASP A 70 -11.29 2.31 0.98
C ASP A 70 -11.18 3.84 0.87
N ALA A 71 -12.31 4.50 0.60
CA ALA A 71 -12.36 5.94 0.38
C ALA A 71 -11.97 6.77 1.61
N GLU A 72 -12.26 6.29 2.82
CA GLU A 72 -11.93 6.99 4.06
C GLU A 72 -10.42 6.94 4.31
N VAL A 73 -9.80 5.77 4.12
CA VAL A 73 -8.36 5.59 4.27
C VAL A 73 -7.60 6.38 3.20
N ARG A 74 -8.03 6.30 1.93
CA ARG A 74 -7.45 7.08 0.82
C ARG A 74 -7.48 8.57 1.12
N ALA A 75 -8.65 9.09 1.53
CA ALA A 75 -8.83 10.51 1.84
C ALA A 75 -7.97 10.95 3.04
N PHE A 76 -7.85 10.10 4.07
CA PHE A 76 -6.96 10.36 5.19
C PHE A 76 -5.50 10.46 4.75
N ILE A 77 -4.99 9.49 3.99
CA ILE A 77 -3.59 9.49 3.53
C ILE A 77 -3.31 10.75 2.72
N LEU A 78 -4.17 11.07 1.75
CA LEU A 78 -4.01 12.22 0.87
C LEU A 78 -4.02 13.55 1.67
N ARG A 79 -4.95 13.70 2.61
CA ARG A 79 -5.08 14.92 3.42
C ARG A 79 -3.91 15.12 4.38
N GLU A 80 -3.54 14.07 5.12
CA GLU A 80 -2.54 14.19 6.19
C GLU A 80 -1.10 14.18 5.66
N ASN A 81 -0.85 13.46 4.56
CA ASN A 81 0.47 13.38 3.97
C ASN A 81 0.39 13.09 2.45
N PRO A 82 0.23 14.13 1.61
CA PRO A 82 0.21 13.99 0.16
C PRO A 82 1.46 13.29 -0.39
N ALA A 83 2.64 13.51 0.20
CA ALA A 83 3.86 12.83 -0.20
C ALA A 83 3.77 11.31 0.04
N ALA A 84 3.17 10.87 1.15
CA ALA A 84 2.91 9.46 1.40
C ALA A 84 1.91 8.87 0.39
N ALA A 85 0.83 9.60 0.06
CA ALA A 85 -0.12 9.17 -0.97
C ALA A 85 0.57 8.94 -2.33
N LYS A 86 1.41 9.88 -2.74
CA LYS A 86 2.22 9.77 -3.96
C LYS A 86 3.13 8.55 -3.93
N ILE A 87 3.90 8.36 -2.85
CA ILE A 87 4.81 7.20 -2.70
C ILE A 87 4.05 5.89 -2.80
N ILE A 88 2.90 5.77 -2.12
CA ILE A 88 2.06 4.56 -2.18
C ILE A 88 1.66 4.27 -3.62
N ALA A 89 1.15 5.26 -4.34
CA ALA A 89 0.73 5.09 -5.72
C ALA A 89 1.89 4.71 -6.65
N GLU A 90 3.05 5.36 -6.51
CA GLU A 90 4.25 5.06 -7.29
C GLU A 90 4.77 3.63 -7.05
N ARG A 91 4.70 3.13 -5.81
CA ARG A 91 5.12 1.75 -5.48
C ARG A 91 4.14 0.72 -6.03
N PHE A 92 2.84 0.96 -6.02
CA PHE A 92 1.87 0.10 -6.70
C PHE A 92 2.10 0.08 -8.22
N LEU A 93 2.32 1.23 -8.85
CA LEU A 93 2.68 1.29 -10.27
C LEU A 93 4.02 0.59 -10.56
N SER A 94 5.00 0.63 -9.65
CA SER A 94 6.24 -0.15 -9.76
C SER A 94 5.96 -1.65 -9.78
N ALA A 95 5.12 -2.13 -8.85
CA ALA A 95 4.72 -3.52 -8.79
C ALA A 95 3.99 -3.97 -10.07
N ARG A 96 3.12 -3.11 -10.63
CA ARG A 96 2.45 -3.31 -11.93
C ARG A 96 3.46 -3.45 -13.07
N ARG A 97 4.34 -2.46 -13.24
CA ARG A 97 5.35 -2.45 -14.32
C ARG A 97 6.30 -3.64 -14.27
N ARG A 98 6.58 -4.17 -13.08
CA ARG A 98 7.46 -5.33 -12.88
C ARG A 98 6.74 -6.68 -12.96
N GLY A 99 5.43 -6.70 -13.23
CA GLY A 99 4.65 -7.94 -13.26
C GLY A 99 4.49 -8.62 -11.90
N LEU A 100 4.73 -7.91 -10.80
CA LEU A 100 4.59 -8.43 -9.44
C LEU A 100 3.13 -8.46 -9.00
N TRP A 101 2.29 -7.65 -9.64
CA TRP A 101 0.87 -7.55 -9.34
C TRP A 101 0.04 -7.29 -10.60
N HIS A 102 -1.06 -8.04 -10.73
CA HIS A 102 -1.99 -7.97 -11.86
C HIS A 102 -3.43 -7.80 -11.32
N PRO A 103 -3.87 -6.56 -11.03
CA PRO A 103 -5.25 -6.26 -10.67
C PRO A 103 -6.24 -6.73 -11.73
N LEU A 104 -7.42 -7.11 -11.25
CA LEU A 104 -8.56 -7.47 -12.10
C LEU A 104 -9.28 -6.24 -12.67
N ARG A 105 -9.11 -5.07 -12.04
CA ARG A 105 -9.75 -3.82 -12.45
C ARG A 105 -8.85 -3.05 -13.42
N ASN A 106 -9.39 -2.73 -14.59
CA ASN A 106 -8.67 -1.97 -15.61
C ASN A 106 -8.41 -0.51 -15.21
N SER A 107 -9.20 0.05 -14.29
CA SER A 107 -9.08 1.45 -13.85
C SER A 107 -7.88 1.71 -12.94
N VAL A 108 -7.25 0.67 -12.39
CA VAL A 108 -6.25 0.82 -11.32
C VAL A 108 -5.08 1.70 -11.76
N ASP A 109 -4.57 1.56 -12.98
CA ASP A 109 -3.45 2.38 -13.43
C ASP A 109 -3.85 3.87 -13.56
N ASP A 110 -5.06 4.15 -14.03
CA ASP A 110 -5.61 5.50 -14.13
C ASP A 110 -5.88 6.09 -12.74
N ASP A 111 -6.45 5.31 -11.82
CA ASP A 111 -6.75 5.70 -10.44
C ASP A 111 -5.46 6.06 -9.67
N LEU A 112 -4.39 5.27 -9.88
CA LEU A 112 -3.08 5.53 -9.28
C LEU A 112 -2.42 6.78 -9.89
N ALA A 113 -2.52 6.98 -11.21
CA ALA A 113 -2.01 8.19 -11.87
C ALA A 113 -2.75 9.45 -11.40
N ALA A 114 -4.08 9.38 -11.26
CA ALA A 114 -4.90 10.46 -10.73
C ALA A 114 -4.51 10.80 -9.29
N LEU A 115 -4.29 9.79 -8.43
CA LEU A 115 -3.84 10.01 -7.05
C LEU A 115 -2.47 10.71 -6.98
N ILE A 116 -1.54 10.39 -7.88
CA ILE A 116 -0.25 11.09 -7.96
C ILE A 116 -0.45 12.56 -8.33
N ALA A 117 -1.30 12.85 -9.32
CA ALA A 117 -1.59 14.22 -9.73
C ALA A 117 -2.30 15.02 -8.61
N GLU A 118 -3.28 14.42 -7.93
CA GLU A 118 -3.94 15.00 -6.76
C GLU A 118 -2.92 15.32 -5.65
N ALA A 119 -2.06 14.38 -5.30
CA ALA A 119 -1.04 14.55 -4.28
C ALA A 119 -0.05 15.68 -4.60
N GLN A 120 0.30 15.85 -5.88
CA GLN A 120 1.17 16.95 -6.32
C GLN A 120 0.46 18.30 -6.27
N GLY A 121 -0.83 18.34 -6.60
CA GLY A 121 -1.64 19.56 -6.54
C GLY A 121 -1.89 20.07 -5.12
N VAL A 122 -1.95 19.18 -4.12
CA VAL A 122 -2.11 19.56 -2.70
C VAL A 122 -0.80 20.08 -2.09
N ALA A 123 0.34 19.66 -2.62
CA ALA A 123 1.66 20.07 -2.12
C ALA A 123 2.18 21.39 -2.71
N ALA A 124 1.48 21.95 -3.72
CA ALA A 124 1.80 23.21 -4.39
C ALA A 124 1.09 24.40 -3.74
#